data_AF-A0A7W1CQ58-F1
#
_entry.id   AF-A0A7W1CQ58-F1
#
_cell.length_a   1.000
_cell.length_b   1.000
_cell.length_c   1.000
_cell.angle_alpha   90.00
_cell.angle_beta   90.00
_cell.angle_gamma   90.00
#
_symmetry.space_group_name_H-M   'P 1'
#
loop_
_entity.id
_entity.type
_entity.pdbx_description
1 polymer ?
#
loop_
_entity_poly.entity_id
_entity_poly.type
_entity_poly.pdbx_seq_one_letter_code
_entity_poly.pdbx_strand_id
1 'polypeptide(L)' 'MSHADVLQQQPEIGRVVPERRDPTIREIIFRSYRIVYRVNKERNVTEILRVWHGARGAPDL' A
#
# COMPACT_ATOMS: atom_id res chain seq x y z
N MET A 1 1.21 -18.62 -3.24
CA MET A 1 0.72 -17.25 -3.49
C MET A 1 1.64 -16.28 -2.80
N SER A 2 2.17 -15.32 -3.54
CA SER A 2 2.93 -14.19 -3.01
C SER A 2 1.96 -13.21 -2.30
N HIS A 3 2.45 -12.38 -1.38
CA HIS A 3 1.60 -11.35 -0.77
C HIS A 3 1.17 -10.26 -1.77
N ALA A 4 1.86 -10.13 -2.91
CA ALA A 4 1.45 -9.24 -4.00
C ALA A 4 0.19 -9.77 -4.71
N ASP A 5 0.00 -11.09 -4.77
CA ASP A 5 -1.18 -11.72 -5.39
C ASP A 5 -2.47 -11.28 -4.69
N VAL A 6 -2.41 -11.03 -3.37
CA VAL A 6 -3.53 -10.52 -2.58
C VAL A 6 -3.95 -9.13 -3.04
N LEU A 7 -2.99 -8.25 -3.35
CA LEU A 7 -3.27 -6.88 -3.82
C LEU A 7 -3.86 -6.84 -5.23
N GLN A 8 -3.61 -7.88 -6.04
CA GLN A 8 -4.25 -8.04 -7.35
C GLN A 8 -5.72 -8.45 -7.21
N GLN A 9 -6.03 -9.35 -6.28
CA GLN A 9 -7.40 -9.85 -6.09
C GLN A 9 -8.25 -8.91 -5.21
N GLN A 10 -7.64 -8.26 -4.23
CA GLN A 10 -8.30 -7.42 -3.23
C GLN A 10 -7.51 -6.12 -3.03
N PRO A 11 -7.50 -5.21 -4.03
CA PRO A 11 -6.75 -3.96 -3.96
C PRO A 11 -7.20 -3.07 -2.79
N GLU A 12 -8.42 -3.23 -2.29
CA GLU A 12 -8.97 -2.44 -1.17
C GLU A 12 -8.73 -3.07 0.22
N ILE A 13 -7.91 -4.13 0.34
CA ILE A 13 -7.62 -4.78 1.63
C ILE A 13 -6.80 -3.92 2.60
N GLY A 14 -5.96 -3.02 2.09
CA GLY A 14 -5.19 -2.09 2.92
C GLY A 14 -6.08 -1.13 3.71
N ARG A 15 -5.48 -0.30 4.55
CA ARG A 15 -6.17 0.88 5.10
C ARG A 15 -5.79 2.11 4.30
N VAL A 16 -6.61 3.16 4.35
CA VAL A 16 -6.22 4.47 3.81
C VAL A 16 -5.00 4.99 4.56
N VAL A 17 -4.02 5.54 3.85
CA VAL A 17 -2.82 6.15 4.45
C VAL A 17 -3.26 7.34 5.33
N PRO A 18 -3.06 7.28 6.66
CA PRO A 18 -3.53 8.32 7.59
C PRO A 18 -3.04 9.74 7.23
N GLU A 19 -1.83 9.83 6.67
CA GLU A 19 -1.14 11.08 6.36
C GLU A 19 -1.69 11.79 5.11
N ARG A 20 -2.35 11.07 4.18
CA ARG A 20 -2.71 11.62 2.85
C ARG A 20 -4.19 11.98 2.69
N ARG A 21 -5.09 11.49 3.55
CA ARG A 21 -6.57 11.65 3.44
C ARG A 21 -7.16 11.30 2.06
N ASP A 22 -6.40 10.60 1.22
CA ASP A 22 -6.79 10.19 -0.12
C ASP A 22 -7.18 8.70 -0.07
N PRO A 23 -8.45 8.34 -0.30
CA PRO A 23 -8.92 6.96 -0.21
C PRO A 23 -8.31 6.04 -1.27
N THR A 24 -7.71 6.59 -2.32
CA THR A 24 -7.00 5.82 -3.36
C THR A 24 -5.61 5.40 -2.91
N ILE A 25 -5.01 6.09 -1.94
CA ILE A 25 -3.69 5.79 -1.39
C ILE A 25 -3.83 4.96 -0.13
N ARG A 26 -3.30 3.75 -0.18
CA ARG A 26 -3.57 2.71 0.80
C ARG A 26 -2.27 2.06 1.23
N GLU A 27 -2.31 1.44 2.40
CA GLU A 27 -1.16 0.73 2.96
C GLU A 27 -1.52 -0.63 3.52
N ILE A 28 -0.53 -1.53 3.43
CA ILE A 28 -0.50 -2.78 4.18
C ILE A 28 0.82 -2.87 4.94
N ILE A 29 0.75 -3.51 6.11
CA ILE A 29 1.95 -3.91 6.85
C ILE A 29 2.20 -5.38 6.54
N PHE A 30 3.36 -5.67 5.96
CA PHE A 30 3.81 -7.03 5.70
C PHE A 30 5.13 -7.27 6.42
N ARG A 31 5.09 -8.06 7.50
CA ARG A 31 6.23 -8.25 8.40
C ARG A 31 6.77 -6.89 8.87
N SER A 32 8.07 -6.67 8.72
CA SER A 32 8.74 -5.40 9.06
C SER A 32 8.63 -4.34 7.96
N TYR A 33 7.76 -4.49 6.96
CA TYR A 33 7.62 -3.55 5.86
C TYR A 33 6.25 -2.87 5.84
N ARG A 34 6.25 -1.54 5.65
CA ARG A 34 5.08 -0.75 5.24
C ARG A 34 5.11 -0.63 3.72
N ILE A 35 4.08 -1.13 3.06
CA ILE A 35 3.92 -1.03 1.60
C ILE A 35 2.81 -0.02 1.35
N VAL A 36 3.15 1.09 0.72
CA VAL A 36 2.22 2.13 0.29
C VAL A 36 1.95 1.97 -1.20
N TYR A 37 0.68 1.95 -1.57
CA TYR A 37 0.25 1.73 -2.94
C TYR A 37 -0.98 2.59 -3.29
N ARG A 38 -1.25 2.74 -4.59
CA ARG A 38 -2.45 3.39 -5.11
C ARG A 38 -3.34 2.40 -5.83
N VAL A 39 -4.64 2.48 -5.60
CA VAL A 39 -5.66 1.78 -6.40
C VAL A 39 -6.13 2.70 -7.52
N ASN A 40 -5.77 2.39 -8.76
CA ASN A 40 -6.28 3.10 -9.93
C ASN A 40 -7.36 2.26 -10.60
N LYS A 41 -8.63 2.56 -10.31
CA LYS A 41 -9.78 1.83 -10.83
C LYS A 41 -9.96 2.02 -12.34
N GLU A 42 -9.67 3.21 -12.86
CA GLU A 42 -9.81 3.53 -14.29
C GLU A 42 -8.85 2.71 -15.15
N ARG A 43 -7.61 2.56 -14.68
CA ARG A 43 -6.58 1.76 -15.36
C ARG A 43 -6.59 0.29 -14.96
N ASN A 44 -7.42 -0.09 -14.00
CA ASN A 44 -7.47 -1.43 -13.39
C ASN A 44 -6.09 -1.93 -12.93
N VAL A 45 -5.34 -1.07 -12.23
CA VAL A 45 -4.00 -1.40 -11.72
C VAL A 45 -3.81 -0.98 -10.27
N THR A 46 -2.93 -1.72 -9.59
CA THR A 46 -2.38 -1.38 -8.29
C THR A 46 -0.95 -0.88 -8.47
N GLU A 47 -0.70 0.38 -8.16
CA GLU A 47 0.61 1.03 -8.30
C GLU A 47 1.35 0.98 -6.96
N ILE A 48 2.47 0.28 -6.87
CA ILE A 48 3.31 0.32 -5.65
C ILE A 48 4.08 1.63 -5.64
N LEU A 49 3.81 2.47 -4.63
CA LEU A 49 4.43 3.80 -4.51
C LEU A 49 5.70 3.76 -3.67
N ARG A 50 5.70 2.98 -2.58
CA ARG A 50 6.85 2.87 -1.67
C ARG A 50 6.83 1.56 -0.90
N VAL A 51 8.02 1.00 -0.68
CA VAL A 51 8.26 -0.09 0.27
C VAL A 51 9.25 0.41 1.32
N TRP A 52 8.86 0.38 2.60
CA TRP A 52 9.65 0.96 3.68
C TRP A 52 9.83 -0.05 4.81
N HIS A 53 11.08 -0.28 5.25
CA HIS A 53 11.36 -1.14 6.39
C HIS A 53 11.18 -0.37 7.70
N GLY A 54 10.35 -0.89 8.61
CA GLY A 54 9.97 -0.24 9.87
C GLY A 54 11.12 0.06 10.82
N ALA A 55 12.22 -0.71 10.75
CA ALA A 55 13.43 -0.39 11.54
C ALA A 55 14.13 0.91 11.11
N ARG A 56 13.72 1.53 9.99
CA ARG A 56 14.17 2.87 9.58
C ARG A 56 13.37 4.00 10.26
N GLY A 57 12.42 3.67 11.13
CA GLY A 57 11.52 4.64 11.76
C GLY A 57 10.35 5.03 10.86
N ALA A 58 9.70 6.15 11.19
CA ALA A 58 8.61 6.69 10.38
C ALA A 58 9.18 7.30 9.08
N PRO A 59 8.65 6.93 7.89
CA PRO A 59 9.02 7.59 6.66
C PRO A 59 8.42 9.00 6.61
N ASP A 60 9.17 9.99 6.12
CA ASP A 60 8.58 11.25 5.65
C ASP A 60 7.75 10.95 4.39
N LEU A 61 6.43 11.18 4.49
CA LEU A 61 5.41 10.85 3.46
C LEU A 61 4.57 12.07 3.09
#